data_AF-A0A813C2T1-F1
#
_entry.id   AF-A0A813C2T1-F1
#
_cell.length_a   1.000
_cell.length_b   1.000
_cell.length_c   1.000
_cell.angle_alpha   90.00
_cell.angle_beta   90.00
_cell.angle_gamma   90.00
#
_symmetry.space_group_name_H-M   'P 1'
#
loop_
_entity.id
_entity.type
_entity.pdbx_description
1 polymer ?
#
loop_
_entity_poly.entity_id
_entity_poly.type
_entity_poly.pdbx_seq_one_letter_code
_entity_poly.pdbx_strand_id
1 'polypeptide(L)'
;MPLPEEQDPFVDSEAEYRTRRDYLRERAAWQKRQIYRQAFDFLGRYVKTLEVVLNGHLQSLNFRVPVTAVWYVQGASKQRILDEVPFSLPDVKMKSFIQMCVELNNESRLILALSRFSLCPQRYRRWAQLYLPDGVHRPFWVFLANDAKHMQNLMRSSLYLSLCLALHAGLFLVAPKDAAGDLMWASPMAQRISEILGALHLACTMLWLCLYTCIQVPLSIKKVQTQYPKRNSLVNICAAWGRYMSQRLLQWRAITLVLTSLALFRRHWWVYSFLLADFFAQSPSLQTVLSGVVAPAWPLFMTFLGAGIITFVYGAIGLHNFRDEFGMYCDENIMVCTQSILYMGTRSGIVGLSGMMDQVGPEDDTWFQRMVYDISYFVIFGVMLLNTIVALIVDSFQTQRREATARENNLETQSFISSIDRKVIESVAQSAGIVDGFEYHETYKQNKWDYMAFVFHLREKHALNFTGPESQIRQFIDNSDVTWLPIGRSKMLEGKSEESQEDTLTLIQKQNSQIIGALQQTQDNRKTLFKAIGSLARSMRDKTDSVQELLDNMHWASFLLLPSVRVQHIC
;
A
#
# COMPACT_ATOMS: atom_id res chain seq x y z
N MET A 1 6.53 7.22 -21.20
CA MET A 1 7.76 7.93 -21.61
C MET A 1 7.41 9.41 -21.54
N PRO A 2 7.97 10.24 -20.66
CA PRO A 2 8.35 11.55 -21.18
C PRO A 2 9.42 11.19 -22.21
N LEU A 3 9.06 11.17 -23.49
CA LEU A 3 10.07 11.12 -24.53
C LEU A 3 11.11 12.19 -24.14
N PRO A 4 12.42 11.88 -24.10
CA PRO A 4 13.41 12.93 -23.91
C PRO A 4 13.03 14.03 -24.87
N GLU A 5 12.88 15.25 -24.36
CA GLU A 5 12.33 16.38 -25.10
C GLU A 5 13.15 16.49 -26.38
N GLU A 6 12.58 15.96 -27.46
CA GLU A 6 13.31 15.77 -28.71
C GLU A 6 13.66 17.19 -29.13
N GLN A 7 14.95 17.53 -29.02
CA GLN A 7 15.44 18.88 -29.26
C GLN A 7 15.03 19.20 -30.69
N ASP A 8 14.01 20.06 -30.81
CA ASP A 8 13.40 20.36 -32.09
C ASP A 8 14.48 21.15 -32.86
N PRO A 9 15.02 20.64 -33.97
CA PRO A 9 16.16 21.27 -34.67
C PRO A 9 15.75 22.55 -35.41
N PHE A 10 14.53 23.05 -35.18
CA PHE A 10 13.98 24.21 -35.83
C PHE A 10 14.58 25.49 -35.24
N VAL A 11 15.28 26.24 -36.08
CA VAL A 11 15.76 27.59 -35.76
C VAL A 11 14.84 28.60 -36.44
N ASP A 12 14.31 29.56 -35.67
CA ASP A 12 13.41 30.61 -36.18
C ASP A 12 14.20 31.78 -36.79
N SER A 13 15.02 31.47 -37.80
CA SER A 13 15.79 32.46 -38.57
C SER A 13 15.70 32.12 -40.05
N GLU A 14 15.14 33.03 -40.86
CA GLU A 14 15.02 32.83 -42.32
C GLU A 14 16.39 32.72 -43.01
N ALA A 15 17.44 33.30 -42.41
CA ALA A 15 18.80 33.33 -42.96
C ALA A 15 19.54 31.98 -42.94
N GLU A 16 19.09 31.02 -42.13
CA GLU A 16 19.71 29.69 -42.06
C GLU A 16 19.17 28.71 -43.11
N TYR A 17 18.09 29.07 -43.82
CA TYR A 17 17.46 28.22 -44.83
C TYR A 17 17.83 28.67 -46.24
N ARG A 18 18.02 27.70 -47.15
CA ARG A 18 18.40 27.97 -48.55
C ARG A 18 17.37 28.79 -49.32
N THR A 19 16.09 28.63 -48.99
CA THR A 19 15.00 29.41 -49.60
C THR A 19 13.93 29.76 -48.58
N ARG A 20 13.25 30.89 -48.79
CA ARG A 20 12.08 31.31 -48.01
C ARG A 20 10.96 30.25 -47.97
N ARG A 21 10.82 29.47 -49.05
CA ARG A 21 9.85 28.38 -49.13
C ARG A 21 10.20 27.24 -48.15
N ASP A 22 11.48 26.94 -47.99
CA ASP A 22 11.95 25.92 -47.05
C ASP A 22 11.76 26.38 -45.60
N TYR A 23 12.07 27.64 -45.27
CA TYR A 23 11.79 28.23 -43.96
C TYR A 23 10.30 28.15 -43.59
N LEU A 24 9.41 28.57 -44.51
CA LEU A 24 7.96 28.50 -44.26
C LEU A 24 7.44 27.07 -44.10
N ARG A 25 8.02 26.10 -44.84
CA ARG A 25 7.68 24.68 -44.70
C ARG A 25 8.10 24.15 -43.32
N GLU A 26 9.34 24.43 -42.89
CA GLU A 26 9.85 23.99 -41.59
C GLU A 26 9.12 24.66 -40.42
N ARG A 27 8.83 25.96 -40.53
CA ARG A 27 8.01 26.68 -39.54
C ARG A 27 6.60 26.09 -39.42
N ALA A 28 5.96 25.75 -40.53
CA ALA A 28 4.65 25.10 -40.51
C ALA A 28 4.71 23.68 -39.93
N ALA A 29 5.78 22.93 -40.20
CA ALA A 29 6.00 21.61 -39.60
C ALA A 29 6.23 21.72 -38.08
N TRP A 30 7.04 22.67 -37.63
CA TRP A 30 7.25 22.97 -36.22
C TRP A 30 5.94 23.33 -35.52
N GLN A 31 5.12 24.23 -36.09
CA GLN A 31 3.81 24.56 -35.52
C GLN A 31 2.90 23.33 -35.39
N LYS A 32 2.89 22.45 -36.40
CA LYS A 32 2.14 21.19 -36.32
C LYS A 32 2.67 20.31 -35.18
N ARG A 33 3.99 20.15 -35.05
CA ARG A 33 4.62 19.38 -33.95
C ARG A 33 4.22 19.94 -32.58
N GLN A 34 4.20 21.27 -32.41
CA GLN A 34 3.75 21.92 -31.18
C GLN A 34 2.27 21.61 -30.85
N ILE A 35 1.38 21.67 -31.84
CA ILE A 35 -0.03 21.28 -31.65
C ILE A 35 -0.14 19.82 -31.25
N TYR A 36 0.62 18.92 -31.89
CA TYR A 36 0.66 17.50 -31.51
C TYR A 36 1.20 17.29 -30.10
N ARG A 37 2.25 17.99 -29.69
CA ARG A 37 2.79 17.94 -28.32
C ARG A 37 1.74 18.39 -27.30
N GLN A 38 1.10 19.53 -27.53
CA GLN A 38 0.03 20.02 -26.65
C GLN A 38 -1.15 19.05 -26.56
N ALA A 39 -1.56 18.47 -27.70
CA ALA A 39 -2.62 17.46 -27.74
C ALA A 39 -2.21 16.17 -27.01
N PHE A 40 -0.96 15.72 -27.19
CA PHE A 40 -0.41 14.56 -26.52
C PHE A 40 -0.31 14.76 -25.00
N ASP A 41 0.16 15.93 -24.55
CA ASP A 41 0.24 16.29 -23.14
C ASP A 41 -1.15 16.37 -22.50
N PHE A 42 -2.12 16.92 -23.23
CA PHE A 42 -3.51 16.95 -22.79
C PHE A 42 -4.09 15.53 -22.68
N LEU A 43 -3.93 14.71 -23.72
CA LEU A 43 -4.45 13.34 -23.74
C LEU A 43 -3.73 12.44 -22.74
N GLY A 44 -2.42 12.58 -22.55
CA GLY A 44 -1.63 11.77 -21.62
C GLY A 44 -2.02 11.95 -20.15
N ARG A 45 -2.74 13.04 -19.81
CA ARG A 45 -3.35 13.22 -18.49
C ARG A 45 -4.63 12.39 -18.30
N TYR A 46 -5.39 12.15 -19.36
CA TYR A 46 -6.71 11.51 -19.32
C TYR A 46 -6.76 10.13 -19.96
N VAL A 47 -5.75 9.74 -20.71
CA VAL A 47 -5.63 8.42 -21.34
C VAL A 47 -4.42 7.75 -20.73
N LYS A 48 -4.66 6.59 -20.10
CA LYS A 48 -3.62 5.80 -19.44
C LYS A 48 -3.60 4.39 -20.02
N THR A 49 -2.46 3.76 -19.91
CA THR A 49 -2.20 2.40 -20.39
C THR A 49 -1.92 1.50 -19.20
N LEU A 50 -2.55 0.33 -19.17
CA LEU A 50 -2.33 -0.69 -18.15
C LEU A 50 -1.85 -2.00 -18.77
N GLU A 51 -1.17 -2.79 -17.97
CA GLU A 51 -0.83 -4.18 -18.29
C GLU A 51 -1.87 -5.09 -17.65
N VAL A 52 -2.52 -5.94 -18.44
CA VAL A 52 -3.56 -6.86 -17.96
C VAL A 52 -3.32 -8.24 -18.55
N VAL A 53 -3.63 -9.27 -17.77
CA VAL A 53 -3.55 -10.66 -18.20
C VAL A 53 -4.94 -11.11 -18.65
N LEU A 54 -5.08 -11.46 -19.91
CA LEU A 54 -6.32 -11.97 -20.48
C LEU A 54 -6.03 -13.23 -21.26
N ASN A 55 -6.79 -14.30 -20.99
CA ASN A 55 -6.59 -15.62 -21.59
C ASN A 55 -5.13 -16.13 -21.46
N GLY A 56 -4.46 -15.82 -20.34
CA GLY A 56 -3.06 -16.20 -20.09
C GLY A 56 -2.00 -15.33 -20.78
N HIS A 57 -2.38 -14.34 -21.59
CA HIS A 57 -1.45 -13.45 -22.28
C HIS A 57 -1.44 -12.05 -21.67
N LEU A 58 -0.25 -11.45 -21.57
CA LEU A 58 -0.06 -10.10 -21.06
C LEU A 58 -0.29 -9.07 -22.19
N GLN A 59 -1.30 -8.23 -22.03
CA GLN A 59 -1.70 -7.24 -23.04
C GLN A 59 -1.73 -5.83 -22.46
N SER A 60 -1.60 -4.82 -23.32
CA SER A 60 -1.72 -3.42 -22.90
C SER A 60 -3.11 -2.90 -23.21
N LEU A 61 -3.80 -2.38 -22.21
CA LEU A 61 -5.13 -1.82 -22.34
C LEU A 61 -5.09 -0.31 -22.13
N ASN A 62 -5.61 0.44 -23.11
CA ASN A 62 -5.76 1.88 -23.00
C ASN A 62 -7.17 2.22 -22.52
N PHE A 63 -7.28 3.14 -21.56
CA PHE A 63 -8.57 3.59 -21.05
C PHE A 63 -8.56 5.08 -20.75
N ARG A 64 -9.76 5.66 -20.70
CA ARG A 64 -9.96 7.05 -20.30
C ARG A 64 -10.18 7.15 -18.79
N VAL A 65 -9.34 7.90 -18.11
CA VAL A 65 -9.43 8.18 -16.67
C VAL A 65 -10.70 8.99 -16.38
N PRO A 66 -11.57 8.53 -15.46
CA PRO A 66 -12.76 9.27 -15.07
C PRO A 66 -12.41 10.46 -14.17
N VAL A 67 -13.20 11.54 -14.24
CA VAL A 67 -12.97 12.78 -13.48
C VAL A 67 -13.01 12.55 -11.97
N THR A 68 -13.81 11.59 -11.52
CA THR A 68 -13.89 11.16 -10.11
C THR A 68 -12.53 10.69 -9.57
N ALA A 69 -11.80 9.88 -10.33
CA ALA A 69 -10.50 9.36 -9.95
C ALA A 69 -9.42 10.46 -9.88
N VAL A 70 -9.54 11.50 -10.72
CA VAL A 70 -8.55 12.59 -10.77
C VAL A 70 -8.78 13.61 -9.65
N TRP A 71 -10.02 14.04 -9.42
CA TRP A 71 -10.29 15.25 -8.60
C TRP A 71 -10.98 14.98 -7.27
N TYR A 72 -11.59 13.81 -7.09
CA TYR A 72 -12.45 13.50 -5.93
C TYR A 72 -11.90 12.37 -5.05
N VAL A 73 -10.68 11.90 -5.33
CA VAL A 73 -9.97 10.94 -4.50
C VAL A 73 -9.08 11.70 -3.53
N GLN A 74 -9.38 11.61 -2.24
CA GLN A 74 -8.60 12.27 -1.20
C GLN A 74 -7.22 11.61 -1.03
N GLY A 75 -6.16 12.40 -0.89
CA GLY A 75 -4.81 11.89 -0.59
C GLY A 75 -4.73 11.03 0.67
N ALA A 76 -5.50 11.35 1.72
CA ALA A 76 -5.56 10.52 2.93
C ALA A 76 -6.11 9.11 2.67
N SER A 77 -7.05 8.96 1.73
CA SER A 77 -7.58 7.65 1.33
C SER A 77 -6.59 6.87 0.48
N LYS A 78 -5.76 7.54 -0.33
CA LYS A 78 -4.63 6.91 -1.03
C LYS A 78 -3.60 6.37 -0.05
N GLN A 79 -3.23 7.17 0.95
CA GLN A 79 -2.30 6.74 1.99
C GLN A 79 -2.85 5.55 2.78
N ARG A 80 -4.14 5.59 3.14
CA ARG A 80 -4.82 4.47 3.79
C ARG A 80 -4.69 3.15 3.00
N ILE A 81 -4.79 3.19 1.67
CA ILE A 81 -4.57 1.99 0.85
C ILE A 81 -3.14 1.45 1.02
N LEU A 82 -2.13 2.32 1.05
CA LEU A 82 -0.74 1.90 1.25
C LEU A 82 -0.49 1.34 2.66
N ASP A 83 -1.19 1.86 3.66
CA ASP A 83 -1.02 1.48 5.06
C ASP A 83 -1.84 0.22 5.45
N GLU A 84 -3.02 0.02 4.88
CA GLU A 84 -3.94 -1.08 5.26
C GLU A 84 -3.76 -2.34 4.40
N VAL A 85 -3.28 -2.22 3.16
CA VAL A 85 -3.11 -3.38 2.27
C VAL A 85 -2.10 -4.37 2.88
N PRO A 86 -2.45 -5.67 3.02
CA PRO A 86 -1.55 -6.68 3.58
C PRO A 86 -0.50 -7.13 2.56
N PHE A 87 0.72 -7.39 3.05
CA PHE A 87 1.85 -7.85 2.24
C PHE A 87 2.17 -9.36 2.39
N SER A 88 1.25 -10.16 2.95
CA SER A 88 1.51 -11.58 3.21
C SER A 88 1.64 -12.42 1.94
N LEU A 89 0.72 -12.25 0.99
CA LEU A 89 0.67 -12.97 -0.28
C LEU A 89 0.26 -12.01 -1.41
N PRO A 90 0.84 -12.13 -2.62
CA PRO A 90 0.50 -11.25 -3.75
C PRO A 90 -0.99 -11.23 -4.09
N ASP A 91 -1.66 -12.39 -4.07
CA ASP A 91 -3.10 -12.49 -4.40
C ASP A 91 -3.97 -11.81 -3.34
N VAL A 92 -3.64 -11.99 -2.06
CA VAL A 92 -4.35 -11.36 -0.93
C VAL A 92 -4.15 -9.84 -0.97
N LYS A 93 -2.92 -9.40 -1.27
CA LYS A 93 -2.57 -7.98 -1.49
C LYS A 93 -3.44 -7.37 -2.56
N MET A 94 -3.51 -7.99 -3.74
CA MET A 94 -4.29 -7.51 -4.88
C MET A 94 -5.79 -7.55 -4.63
N LYS A 95 -6.31 -8.60 -3.99
CA LYS A 95 -7.73 -8.70 -3.66
C LYS A 95 -8.17 -7.59 -2.71
N SER A 96 -7.37 -7.34 -1.67
CA SER A 96 -7.59 -6.23 -0.73
C SER A 96 -7.51 -4.88 -1.45
N PHE A 97 -6.49 -4.68 -2.30
CA PHE A 97 -6.32 -3.44 -3.06
C PHE A 97 -7.53 -3.13 -3.96
N ILE A 98 -8.02 -4.11 -4.74
CA ILE A 98 -9.19 -3.94 -5.60
C ILE A 98 -10.45 -3.67 -4.78
N GLN A 99 -10.66 -4.38 -3.67
CA GLN A 99 -11.79 -4.13 -2.78
C GLN A 99 -11.76 -2.69 -2.25
N MET A 100 -10.60 -2.21 -1.77
CA MET A 100 -10.45 -0.83 -1.29
C MET A 100 -10.67 0.19 -2.41
N CYS A 101 -10.24 -0.09 -3.65
CA CYS A 101 -10.52 0.76 -4.81
C CYS A 101 -12.02 0.85 -5.12
N VAL A 102 -12.76 -0.25 -5.02
CA VAL A 102 -14.23 -0.26 -5.20
C VAL A 102 -14.92 0.56 -4.11
N GLU A 103 -14.47 0.45 -2.86
CA GLU A 103 -14.96 1.25 -1.75
C GLU A 103 -14.68 2.75 -1.96
N LEU A 104 -13.45 3.07 -2.36
CA LEU A 104 -13.00 4.44 -2.63
C LEU A 104 -13.78 5.06 -3.79
N ASN A 105 -14.15 4.30 -4.82
CA ASN A 105 -15.01 4.79 -5.88
C ASN A 105 -16.40 5.19 -5.36
N ASN A 106 -16.99 4.36 -4.50
CA ASN A 106 -18.29 4.69 -3.90
C ASN A 106 -18.19 5.97 -3.06
N GLU A 107 -17.08 6.15 -2.33
CA GLU A 107 -16.76 7.37 -1.59
C GLU A 107 -16.61 8.58 -2.52
N SER A 108 -15.77 8.51 -3.55
CA SER A 108 -15.55 9.61 -4.50
C SER A 108 -16.81 10.01 -5.26
N ARG A 109 -17.67 9.05 -5.64
CA ARG A 109 -18.98 9.35 -6.25
C ARG A 109 -19.92 10.06 -5.29
N LEU A 110 -19.88 9.69 -4.01
CA LEU A 110 -20.66 10.36 -2.98
C LEU A 110 -20.14 11.78 -2.74
N ILE A 111 -18.82 11.97 -2.64
CA ILE A 111 -18.19 13.29 -2.54
C ILE A 111 -18.57 14.15 -3.75
N LEU A 112 -18.58 13.60 -4.96
CA LEU A 112 -19.05 14.30 -6.16
C LEU A 112 -20.53 14.70 -6.07
N ALA A 113 -21.38 13.83 -5.53
CA ALA A 113 -22.80 14.15 -5.34
C ALA A 113 -23.00 15.25 -4.28
N LEU A 114 -22.28 15.16 -3.16
CA LEU A 114 -22.28 16.14 -2.07
C LEU A 114 -21.72 17.49 -2.51
N SER A 115 -20.64 17.52 -3.30
CA SER A 115 -20.07 18.77 -3.81
C SER A 115 -21.02 19.51 -4.76
N ARG A 116 -21.92 18.77 -5.43
CA ARG A 116 -23.00 19.33 -6.25
C ARG A 116 -24.25 19.67 -5.45
N PHE A 117 -24.35 19.27 -4.19
CA PHE A 117 -25.48 19.57 -3.33
C PHE A 117 -25.52 21.08 -3.04
N SER A 118 -26.71 21.66 -3.17
CA SER A 118 -26.95 23.07 -2.91
C SER A 118 -28.04 23.19 -1.85
N LEU A 119 -27.81 24.02 -0.83
CA LEU A 119 -28.82 24.30 0.20
C LEU A 119 -30.05 25.02 -0.39
N CYS A 120 -29.86 25.83 -1.42
CA CYS A 120 -30.96 26.51 -2.09
C CYS A 120 -31.76 25.56 -2.99
N PRO A 121 -33.11 25.65 -3.01
CA PRO A 121 -33.96 24.89 -3.91
C PRO A 121 -33.60 25.10 -5.38
N GLN A 122 -33.86 24.09 -6.21
CA GLN A 122 -33.45 24.06 -7.62
C GLN A 122 -33.94 25.28 -8.43
N ARG A 123 -35.09 25.85 -8.07
CA ARG A 123 -35.67 27.07 -8.67
C ARG A 123 -34.80 28.32 -8.47
N TYR A 124 -34.14 28.46 -7.32
CA TYR A 124 -33.31 29.62 -6.97
C TYR A 124 -31.82 29.38 -7.21
N ARG A 125 -31.43 28.25 -7.79
CA ARG A 125 -30.02 27.87 -7.96
C ARG A 125 -29.21 28.88 -8.77
N ARG A 126 -29.78 29.39 -9.87
CA ARG A 126 -29.12 30.40 -10.71
C ARG A 126 -28.93 31.72 -9.98
N TRP A 127 -29.93 32.16 -9.23
CA TRP A 127 -29.84 33.36 -8.39
C TRP A 127 -28.77 33.19 -7.31
N ALA A 128 -28.75 32.05 -6.62
CA ALA A 128 -27.75 31.76 -5.60
C ALA A 128 -26.32 31.74 -6.17
N GLN A 129 -26.10 31.18 -7.37
CA GLN A 129 -24.79 31.18 -8.03
C GLN A 129 -24.27 32.57 -8.39
N LEU A 130 -25.16 33.54 -8.61
CA LEU A 130 -24.81 34.91 -8.99
C LEU A 130 -24.57 35.82 -7.79
N TYR A 131 -25.34 35.64 -6.71
CA TYR A 131 -25.39 36.60 -5.61
C TYR A 131 -24.88 36.06 -4.26
N LEU A 132 -24.80 34.73 -4.07
CA LEU A 132 -24.29 34.14 -2.84
C LEU A 132 -22.87 33.62 -3.05
N PRO A 133 -21.97 33.81 -2.07
CA PRO A 133 -20.68 33.13 -2.05
C PRO A 133 -20.87 31.61 -2.16
N ASP A 134 -19.94 30.94 -2.84
CA ASP A 134 -20.00 29.49 -3.07
C ASP A 134 -20.15 28.69 -1.76
N GLY A 135 -19.55 29.15 -0.67
CA GLY A 135 -19.64 28.50 0.65
C GLY A 135 -21.02 28.53 1.29
N VAL A 136 -21.87 29.53 0.98
CA VAL A 136 -23.19 29.66 1.59
C VAL A 136 -24.20 28.74 0.93
N HIS A 137 -24.16 28.63 -0.40
CA HIS A 137 -25.13 27.80 -1.12
C HIS A 137 -24.61 26.38 -1.38
N ARG A 138 -23.28 26.14 -1.41
CA ARG A 138 -22.63 24.82 -1.57
C ARG A 138 -21.58 24.58 -0.48
N PRO A 139 -21.98 24.33 0.78
CA PRO A 139 -21.04 24.18 1.88
C PRO A 139 -20.09 22.98 1.68
N PHE A 140 -20.62 21.84 1.20
CA PHE A 140 -19.80 20.65 0.93
C PHE A 140 -18.73 20.87 -0.13
N TRP A 141 -18.98 21.71 -1.14
CA TRP A 141 -17.97 22.01 -2.16
C TRP A 141 -16.76 22.69 -1.54
N VAL A 142 -16.95 23.65 -0.63
CA VAL A 142 -15.86 24.33 0.07
C VAL A 142 -15.10 23.38 0.99
N PHE A 143 -15.81 22.60 1.82
CA PHE A 143 -15.15 21.73 2.80
C PHE A 143 -14.45 20.52 2.17
N LEU A 144 -14.94 20.03 1.03
CA LEU A 144 -14.38 18.88 0.31
C LEU A 144 -13.40 19.27 -0.81
N ALA A 145 -13.26 20.56 -1.12
CA ALA A 145 -12.26 21.04 -2.06
C ALA A 145 -10.84 20.73 -1.58
N ASN A 146 -9.91 20.55 -2.54
CA ASN A 146 -8.49 20.28 -2.31
C ASN A 146 -8.27 19.11 -1.32
N ASP A 147 -8.76 17.92 -1.66
CA ASP A 147 -8.62 16.70 -0.83
C ASP A 147 -9.19 16.83 0.59
N ALA A 148 -10.28 17.58 0.76
CA ALA A 148 -10.85 17.88 2.08
C ALA A 148 -9.85 18.54 3.05
N LYS A 149 -8.88 19.30 2.53
CA LYS A 149 -7.92 20.08 3.33
C LYS A 149 -8.63 21.02 4.31
N HIS A 150 -9.77 21.58 3.92
CA HIS A 150 -10.58 22.43 4.82
C HIS A 150 -11.18 21.62 5.98
N MET A 151 -11.60 20.38 5.76
CA MET A 151 -12.07 19.49 6.83
C MET A 151 -10.93 19.10 7.78
N GLN A 152 -9.71 18.92 7.27
CA GLN A 152 -8.51 18.70 8.11
C GLN A 152 -8.12 19.95 8.90
N ASN A 153 -8.18 21.13 8.27
CA ASN A 153 -7.94 22.40 8.94
C ASN A 153 -8.98 22.65 10.05
N LEU A 154 -10.22 22.21 9.87
CA LEU A 154 -11.25 22.24 10.90
C LEU A 154 -10.88 21.35 12.11
N MET A 155 -10.31 20.16 11.87
CA MET A 155 -9.80 19.32 12.96
C MET A 155 -8.63 19.98 13.70
N ARG A 156 -7.68 20.58 12.95
CA ARG A 156 -6.55 21.31 13.55
C ARG A 156 -7.01 22.54 14.33
N SER A 157 -7.99 23.30 13.84
CA SER A 157 -8.52 24.45 14.56
C SER A 157 -9.25 24.01 15.83
N SER A 158 -10.01 22.91 15.79
CA SER A 158 -10.60 22.29 16.98
C SER A 158 -9.54 21.91 18.01
N LEU A 159 -8.39 21.38 17.58
CA LEU A 159 -7.26 21.05 18.45
C LEU A 159 -6.60 22.28 19.08
N TYR A 160 -6.40 23.36 18.31
CA TYR A 160 -5.87 24.59 18.88
C TYR A 160 -6.85 25.20 19.90
N LEU A 161 -8.15 25.11 19.63
CA LEU A 161 -9.17 25.55 20.58
C LEU A 161 -9.19 24.71 21.87
N SER A 162 -9.06 23.38 21.77
CA SER A 162 -8.97 22.53 22.97
C SER A 162 -7.71 22.82 23.78
N LEU A 163 -6.57 23.03 23.13
CA LEU A 163 -5.32 23.44 23.78
C LEU A 163 -5.47 24.79 24.50
N CYS A 164 -6.02 25.81 23.82
CA CYS A 164 -6.27 27.11 24.43
C CYS A 164 -7.24 27.01 25.61
N LEU A 165 -8.30 26.22 25.49
CA LEU A 165 -9.26 25.99 26.59
C LEU A 165 -8.62 25.32 27.79
N ALA A 166 -7.82 24.26 27.57
CA ALA A 166 -7.13 23.55 28.64
C ALA A 166 -6.10 24.44 29.35
N LEU A 167 -5.33 25.23 28.59
CA LEU A 167 -4.38 26.20 29.15
C LEU A 167 -5.10 27.32 29.91
N HIS A 168 -6.19 27.85 29.37
CA HIS A 168 -7.01 28.88 30.02
C HIS A 168 -7.62 28.37 31.32
N ALA A 169 -8.15 27.13 31.32
CA ALA A 169 -8.63 26.47 32.53
C ALA A 169 -7.50 26.28 33.54
N GLY A 170 -6.32 25.79 33.13
CA GLY A 170 -5.19 25.59 34.03
C GLY A 170 -4.65 26.88 34.69
N LEU A 171 -4.75 28.02 33.99
CA LEU A 171 -4.23 29.31 34.48
C LEU A 171 -5.23 30.08 35.35
N PHE A 172 -6.52 30.03 35.02
CA PHE A 172 -7.52 30.92 35.61
C PHE A 172 -8.59 30.23 36.45
N LEU A 173 -8.57 28.90 36.53
CA LEU A 173 -9.48 28.14 37.38
C LEU A 173 -8.88 28.02 38.79
N VAL A 174 -9.57 28.57 39.78
CA VAL A 174 -9.08 28.70 41.15
C VAL A 174 -10.05 28.02 42.09
N ALA A 175 -9.51 27.34 43.10
CA ALA A 175 -10.32 26.78 44.18
C ALA A 175 -10.93 27.92 45.01
N PRO A 176 -12.22 27.86 45.35
CA PRO A 176 -12.81 28.82 46.26
C PRO A 176 -12.08 28.79 47.60
N LYS A 177 -12.01 29.96 48.26
CA LYS A 177 -11.31 30.11 49.55
C LYS A 177 -11.97 29.29 50.67
N ASP A 178 -13.26 29.01 50.53
CA ASP A 178 -14.01 28.12 51.41
C ASP A 178 -13.92 26.69 50.84
N ALA A 179 -13.37 25.77 51.64
CA ALA A 179 -12.87 24.45 51.24
C ALA A 179 -13.88 23.47 50.62
N ALA A 180 -15.13 23.88 50.36
CA ALA A 180 -16.24 23.02 49.94
C ALA A 180 -17.00 23.56 48.70
N GLY A 181 -16.35 24.33 47.83
CA GLY A 181 -16.98 24.84 46.60
C GLY A 181 -16.37 24.29 45.31
N ASP A 182 -17.18 24.23 44.26
CA ASP A 182 -16.71 23.93 42.90
C ASP A 182 -15.69 24.98 42.44
N LEU A 183 -14.74 24.54 41.60
CA LEU A 183 -13.75 25.38 40.95
C LEU A 183 -14.40 26.55 40.20
N MET A 184 -13.94 27.78 40.47
CA MET A 184 -14.49 29.01 39.88
C MET A 184 -13.44 29.74 39.04
N TRP A 185 -13.89 30.57 38.11
CA TRP A 185 -13.02 31.45 37.33
C TRP A 185 -12.49 32.60 38.19
N ALA A 186 -11.19 32.90 38.08
CA ALA A 186 -10.53 33.99 38.79
C ALA A 186 -11.12 35.38 38.50
N SER A 187 -11.71 35.57 37.32
CA SER A 187 -12.36 36.82 36.92
C SER A 187 -13.58 36.56 36.01
N PRO A 188 -14.57 37.47 36.00
CA PRO A 188 -15.71 37.38 35.07
C PRO A 188 -15.28 37.49 33.61
N MET A 189 -14.15 38.15 33.32
CA MET A 189 -13.57 38.19 31.98
C MET A 189 -13.04 36.82 31.54
N ALA A 190 -12.33 36.12 32.44
CA ALA A 190 -11.85 34.76 32.18
C ALA A 190 -13.01 33.79 31.92
N GLN A 191 -14.12 33.93 32.66
CA GLN A 191 -15.33 33.17 32.39
C GLN A 191 -15.87 33.42 30.97
N ARG A 192 -16.07 34.68 30.58
CA ARG A 192 -16.58 35.02 29.23
C ARG A 192 -15.67 34.50 28.11
N ILE A 193 -14.36 34.60 28.28
CA ILE A 193 -13.38 34.07 27.31
C ILE A 193 -13.55 32.55 27.17
N SER A 194 -13.69 31.83 28.29
CA SER A 194 -13.88 30.37 28.28
C SER A 194 -15.20 29.95 27.62
N GLU A 195 -16.28 30.71 27.84
CA GLU A 195 -17.59 30.45 27.23
C GLU A 195 -17.54 30.67 25.71
N ILE A 196 -16.87 31.73 25.25
CA ILE A 196 -16.69 32.01 23.81
C ILE A 196 -15.83 30.93 23.14
N LEU A 197 -14.68 30.60 23.73
CA LEU A 197 -13.78 29.55 23.22
C LEU A 197 -14.46 28.18 23.22
N GLY A 198 -15.20 27.86 24.28
CA GLY A 198 -15.97 26.63 24.41
C GLY A 198 -17.07 26.54 23.36
N ALA A 199 -17.83 27.61 23.16
CA ALA A 199 -18.88 27.67 22.13
C ALA A 199 -18.29 27.52 20.72
N LEU A 200 -17.14 28.15 20.44
CA LEU A 200 -16.45 28.02 19.17
C LEU A 200 -15.95 26.58 18.93
N HIS A 201 -15.38 25.94 19.96
CA HIS A 201 -14.96 24.54 19.89
C HIS A 201 -16.16 23.61 19.67
N LEU A 202 -17.28 23.81 20.37
CA LEU A 202 -18.51 23.05 20.19
C LEU A 202 -19.06 23.21 18.77
N ALA A 203 -19.10 24.43 18.24
CA ALA A 203 -19.55 24.69 16.86
C ALA A 203 -18.64 24.01 15.82
N CYS A 204 -17.33 24.07 16.02
CA CYS A 204 -16.34 23.44 15.16
C CYS A 204 -16.48 21.90 15.13
N THR A 205 -16.57 21.28 16.30
CA THR A 205 -16.76 19.82 16.44
C THR A 205 -18.11 19.36 15.90
N MET A 206 -19.18 20.13 16.12
CA MET A 206 -20.50 19.86 15.55
C MET A 206 -20.52 19.93 14.03
N LEU A 207 -19.90 20.97 13.46
CA LEU A 207 -19.78 21.11 12.01
C LEU A 207 -19.01 19.94 11.40
N TRP A 208 -17.88 19.56 12.01
CA TRP A 208 -17.09 18.42 11.55
C TRP A 208 -17.90 17.12 11.62
N LEU A 209 -18.58 16.85 12.74
CA LEU A 209 -19.43 15.67 12.91
C LEU A 209 -20.54 15.65 11.85
N CYS A 210 -21.21 16.76 11.61
CA CYS A 210 -22.24 16.87 10.58
C CYS A 210 -21.68 16.50 9.20
N LEU A 211 -20.57 17.12 8.77
CA LEU A 211 -19.94 16.82 7.48
C LEU A 211 -19.52 15.34 7.37
N TYR A 212 -18.94 14.78 8.44
CA TYR A 212 -18.50 13.39 8.48
C TYR A 212 -19.67 12.40 8.45
N THR A 213 -20.76 12.68 9.19
CA THR A 213 -22.00 11.87 9.16
C THR A 213 -22.59 11.80 7.75
N CYS A 214 -22.65 12.94 7.03
CA CYS A 214 -23.17 13.01 5.68
C CYS A 214 -22.37 12.17 4.67
N ILE A 215 -21.08 11.96 4.92
CA ILE A 215 -20.22 11.14 4.09
C ILE A 215 -20.34 9.65 4.46
N GLN A 216 -20.19 9.32 5.75
CA GLN A 216 -20.03 7.94 6.19
C GLN A 216 -21.34 7.15 6.31
N VAL A 217 -22.45 7.79 6.67
CA VAL A 217 -23.73 7.09 6.86
C VAL A 217 -24.24 6.46 5.55
N PRO A 218 -24.32 7.18 4.42
CA PRO A 218 -24.76 6.58 3.16
C PRO A 218 -23.83 5.47 2.66
N LEU A 219 -22.51 5.61 2.88
CA LEU A 219 -21.53 4.59 2.54
C LEU A 219 -21.74 3.32 3.38
N SER A 220 -21.99 3.48 4.67
CA SER A 220 -22.26 2.36 5.59
C SER A 220 -23.56 1.64 5.21
N ILE A 221 -24.61 2.37 4.83
CA ILE A 221 -25.88 1.81 4.35
C ILE A 221 -25.63 0.98 3.09
N LYS A 222 -24.91 1.53 2.10
CA LYS A 222 -24.60 0.83 0.86
C LYS A 222 -23.80 -0.45 1.11
N LYS A 223 -22.78 -0.40 1.98
CA LYS A 223 -21.98 -1.58 2.37
C LYS A 223 -22.83 -2.69 3.00
N VAL A 224 -23.75 -2.34 3.90
CA VAL A 224 -24.64 -3.32 4.55
C VAL A 224 -25.64 -3.90 3.55
N GLN A 225 -26.20 -3.08 2.66
CA GLN A 225 -27.11 -3.53 1.61
C GLN A 225 -26.43 -4.51 0.65
N THR A 226 -25.17 -4.26 0.26
CA THR A 226 -24.41 -5.19 -0.59
C THR A 226 -24.08 -6.50 0.11
N GLN A 227 -23.82 -6.47 1.42
CA GLN A 227 -23.50 -7.67 2.18
C GLN A 227 -24.74 -8.51 2.52
N TYR A 228 -25.90 -7.88 2.73
CA TYR A 228 -27.15 -8.54 3.10
C TYR A 228 -28.32 -8.06 2.22
N PRO A 229 -28.38 -8.46 0.94
CA PRO A 229 -29.36 -7.93 -0.03
C PRO A 229 -30.81 -8.31 0.29
N LYS A 230 -31.04 -9.44 0.98
CA LYS A 230 -32.37 -9.96 1.32
C LYS A 230 -32.97 -9.41 2.62
N ARG A 231 -32.24 -8.55 3.35
CA ARG A 231 -32.65 -8.06 4.68
C ARG A 231 -33.48 -6.77 4.57
N ASN A 232 -34.46 -6.60 5.46
CA ASN A 232 -35.34 -5.42 5.47
C ASN A 232 -34.55 -4.10 5.55
N SER A 233 -35.00 -3.08 4.80
CA SER A 233 -34.32 -1.78 4.68
C SER A 233 -34.07 -1.10 6.04
N LEU A 234 -35.06 -1.13 6.95
CA LEU A 234 -34.92 -0.57 8.30
C LEU A 234 -33.82 -1.27 9.11
N VAL A 235 -33.74 -2.59 9.03
CA VAL A 235 -32.73 -3.36 9.77
C VAL A 235 -31.33 -3.12 9.17
N ASN A 236 -31.25 -2.93 7.85
CA ASN A 236 -30.01 -2.52 7.19
C ASN A 236 -29.56 -1.11 7.61
N ILE A 237 -30.50 -0.18 7.77
CA ILE A 237 -30.22 1.16 8.31
C ILE A 237 -29.73 1.06 9.75
N CYS A 238 -30.41 0.31 10.63
CA CYS A 238 -29.96 0.12 12.01
C CYS A 238 -28.55 -0.52 12.08
N ALA A 239 -28.29 -1.55 11.27
CA ALA A 239 -26.97 -2.18 11.21
C ALA A 239 -25.89 -1.22 10.66
N ALA A 240 -26.23 -0.36 9.69
CA ALA A 240 -25.34 0.66 9.18
C ALA A 240 -25.02 1.72 10.24
N TRP A 241 -26.02 2.16 11.01
CA TRP A 241 -25.82 3.05 12.16
C TRP A 241 -24.95 2.40 13.25
N GLY A 242 -25.14 1.11 13.52
CA GLY A 242 -24.27 0.37 14.45
C GLY A 242 -22.81 0.36 14.00
N ARG A 243 -22.55 0.10 12.70
CA ARG A 243 -21.19 0.18 12.14
C ARG A 243 -20.63 1.59 12.16
N TYR A 244 -21.45 2.59 11.85
CA TYR A 244 -21.08 3.99 11.91
C TYR A 244 -20.65 4.39 13.34
N MET A 245 -21.46 4.06 14.35
CA MET A 245 -21.16 4.31 15.77
C MET A 245 -19.96 3.52 16.32
N SER A 246 -19.58 2.43 15.66
CA SER A 246 -18.39 1.64 16.01
C SER A 246 -17.06 2.26 15.55
N GLN A 247 -17.09 3.32 14.73
CA GLN A 247 -15.86 3.95 14.24
C GLN A 247 -15.14 4.69 15.38
N ARG A 248 -13.87 4.32 15.65
CA ARG A 248 -13.06 4.90 16.75
C ARG A 248 -12.98 6.42 16.71
N LEU A 249 -12.77 6.99 15.52
CA LEU A 249 -12.69 8.44 15.32
C LEU A 249 -14.00 9.14 15.71
N LEU A 250 -15.14 8.56 15.36
CA LEU A 250 -16.45 9.10 15.71
C LEU A 250 -16.69 9.04 17.22
N GLN A 251 -16.40 7.90 17.84
CA GLN A 251 -16.55 7.71 19.29
C GLN A 251 -15.75 8.77 20.06
N TRP A 252 -14.49 8.99 19.65
CA TRP A 252 -13.65 10.02 20.25
C TRP A 252 -14.23 11.43 20.09
N ARG A 253 -14.70 11.78 18.89
CA ARG A 253 -15.32 13.09 18.63
C ARG A 253 -16.62 13.29 19.41
N ALA A 254 -17.44 12.24 19.53
CA ALA A 254 -18.62 12.27 20.37
C ALA A 254 -18.27 12.48 21.85
N ILE A 255 -17.20 11.85 22.35
CA ILE A 255 -16.69 12.08 23.71
C ILE A 255 -16.26 13.54 23.87
N THR A 256 -15.47 14.11 22.96
CA THR A 256 -15.06 15.53 23.05
C THR A 256 -16.25 16.49 23.02
N LEU A 257 -17.31 16.15 22.28
CA LEU A 257 -18.54 16.92 22.24
C LEU A 257 -19.30 16.83 23.57
N VAL A 258 -19.37 15.65 24.18
CA VAL A 258 -20.01 15.46 25.49
C VAL A 258 -19.22 16.18 26.58
N LEU A 259 -17.90 16.14 26.54
CA LEU A 259 -17.05 16.84 27.51
C LEU A 259 -17.21 18.36 27.41
N THR A 260 -17.25 18.90 26.19
CA THR A 260 -17.46 20.35 25.97
C THR A 260 -18.87 20.81 26.33
N SER A 261 -19.89 20.01 26.02
CA SER A 261 -21.26 20.32 26.41
C SER A 261 -21.45 20.24 27.93
N LEU A 262 -20.84 19.26 28.60
CA LEU A 262 -20.85 19.14 30.06
C LEU A 262 -20.20 20.38 30.72
N ALA A 263 -19.05 20.81 30.19
CA ALA A 263 -18.35 21.99 30.70
C ALA A 263 -19.18 23.27 30.55
N LEU A 264 -19.81 23.50 29.38
CA LEU A 264 -20.60 24.70 29.10
C LEU A 264 -21.95 24.73 29.83
N PHE A 265 -22.71 23.64 29.79
CA PHE A 265 -24.10 23.63 30.28
C PHE A 265 -24.22 23.29 31.76
N ARG A 266 -23.37 22.37 32.27
CA ARG A 266 -23.36 22.01 33.71
C ARG A 266 -22.34 22.80 34.51
N ARG A 267 -21.57 23.69 33.87
CA ARG A 267 -20.54 24.55 34.50
C ARG A 267 -19.43 23.77 35.20
N HIS A 268 -19.14 22.53 34.77
CA HIS A 268 -17.98 21.78 35.23
C HIS A 268 -16.73 22.17 34.44
N TRP A 269 -16.14 23.32 34.77
CA TRP A 269 -15.06 23.95 33.99
C TRP A 269 -13.76 23.13 33.90
N TRP A 270 -13.45 22.33 34.93
CA TRP A 270 -12.26 21.49 34.98
C TRP A 270 -12.25 20.40 33.90
N VAL A 271 -13.41 20.07 33.33
CA VAL A 271 -13.55 19.09 32.24
C VAL A 271 -12.82 19.54 30.97
N TYR A 272 -12.59 20.86 30.80
CA TYR A 272 -11.79 21.37 29.67
C TYR A 272 -10.37 20.81 29.64
N SER A 273 -9.80 20.42 30.78
CA SER A 273 -8.47 19.79 30.83
C SER A 273 -8.43 18.45 30.07
N PHE A 274 -9.53 17.68 30.05
CA PHE A 274 -9.59 16.42 29.30
C PHE A 274 -9.58 16.62 27.79
N LEU A 275 -9.93 17.80 27.28
CA LEU A 275 -9.89 18.07 25.83
C LEU A 275 -8.46 18.02 25.27
N LEU A 276 -7.44 18.14 26.12
CA LEU A 276 -6.04 17.98 25.74
C LEU A 276 -5.73 16.55 25.26
N ALA A 277 -6.49 15.56 25.71
CA ALA A 277 -6.36 14.18 25.24
C ALA A 277 -6.62 14.05 23.73
N ASP A 278 -7.30 15.02 23.10
CA ASP A 278 -7.53 15.03 21.65
C ASP A 278 -6.22 15.09 20.85
N PHE A 279 -5.14 15.58 21.47
CA PHE A 279 -3.80 15.58 20.87
C PHE A 279 -3.28 14.16 20.57
N PHE A 280 -3.57 13.19 21.45
CA PHE A 280 -3.21 11.78 21.22
C PHE A 280 -3.98 11.17 20.04
N ALA A 281 -5.22 11.62 19.80
CA ALA A 281 -6.05 11.12 18.72
C ALA A 281 -5.74 11.78 17.37
N GLN A 282 -5.15 12.97 17.33
CA GLN A 282 -4.83 13.66 16.06
C GLN A 282 -3.39 13.46 15.58
N SER A 283 -2.44 13.19 16.49
CA SER A 283 -1.04 13.02 16.15
C SER A 283 -0.72 11.55 15.81
N PRO A 284 -0.25 11.23 14.59
CA PRO A 284 0.08 9.85 14.22
C PRO A 284 1.19 9.27 15.09
N SER A 285 2.19 10.06 15.47
CA SER A 285 3.29 9.60 16.34
C SER A 285 2.80 9.19 17.72
N LEU A 286 1.86 9.95 18.31
CA LEU A 286 1.30 9.61 19.63
C LEU A 286 0.31 8.47 19.57
N GLN A 287 -0.42 8.32 18.45
CA GLN A 287 -1.26 7.14 18.24
C GLN A 287 -0.43 5.86 18.25
N THR A 288 0.77 5.86 17.65
CA THR A 288 1.70 4.72 17.71
C THR A 288 2.14 4.43 19.15
N VAL A 289 2.43 5.47 19.94
CA VAL A 289 2.78 5.29 21.36
C VAL A 289 1.62 4.67 22.14
N LEU A 290 0.39 5.18 21.93
CA LEU A 290 -0.81 4.68 22.60
C LEU A 290 -1.14 3.24 22.17
N SER A 291 -1.07 2.94 20.88
CA SER A 291 -1.35 1.60 20.36
C SER A 291 -0.33 0.58 20.88
N GLY A 292 0.93 0.98 21.10
CA GLY A 292 1.95 0.12 21.70
C GLY A 292 1.60 -0.33 23.11
N VAL A 293 0.98 0.54 23.92
CA VAL A 293 0.53 0.20 25.28
C VAL A 293 -0.82 -0.53 25.28
N VAL A 294 -1.72 -0.16 24.38
CA VAL A 294 -3.08 -0.74 24.31
C VAL A 294 -3.09 -2.12 23.64
N ALA A 295 -2.15 -2.43 22.74
CA ALA A 295 -2.09 -3.73 22.06
C ALA A 295 -2.01 -4.93 23.05
N PRO A 296 -1.14 -4.94 24.07
CA PRO A 296 -1.08 -5.97 25.09
C PRO A 296 -2.01 -5.70 26.29
N ALA A 297 -3.07 -4.88 26.15
CA ALA A 297 -3.93 -4.50 27.28
C ALA A 297 -4.52 -5.71 28.03
N TRP A 298 -4.88 -6.77 27.30
CA TRP A 298 -5.42 -7.99 27.91
C TRP A 298 -4.37 -8.78 28.71
N PRO A 299 -3.20 -9.15 28.16
CA PRO A 299 -2.10 -9.69 28.96
C PRO A 299 -1.72 -8.81 30.15
N LEU A 300 -1.65 -7.49 29.98
CA LEU A 300 -1.35 -6.56 31.06
C LEU A 300 -2.39 -6.63 32.19
N PHE A 301 -3.67 -6.63 31.85
CA PHE A 301 -4.75 -6.79 32.82
C PHE A 301 -4.62 -8.10 33.60
N MET A 302 -4.32 -9.21 32.91
CA MET A 302 -4.08 -10.50 33.56
C MET A 302 -2.87 -10.48 34.50
N THR A 303 -1.78 -9.80 34.11
CA THR A 303 -0.60 -9.61 34.96
C THR A 303 -0.93 -8.78 36.21
N PHE A 304 -1.71 -7.70 36.08
CA PHE A 304 -2.18 -6.92 37.23
C PHE A 304 -3.12 -7.72 38.14
N LEU A 305 -3.99 -8.55 37.58
CA LEU A 305 -4.83 -9.46 38.36
C LEU A 305 -3.98 -10.47 39.14
N GLY A 306 -2.99 -11.08 38.49
CA GLY A 306 -2.03 -11.98 39.14
C GLY A 306 -1.23 -11.29 40.24
N ALA A 307 -0.79 -10.04 40.01
CA ALA A 307 -0.15 -9.22 41.03
C ALA A 307 -1.07 -8.98 42.24
N GLY A 308 -2.35 -8.65 42.01
CA GLY A 308 -3.33 -8.49 43.08
C GLY A 308 -3.55 -9.76 43.90
N ILE A 309 -3.60 -10.93 43.26
CA ILE A 309 -3.72 -12.23 43.96
C ILE A 309 -2.50 -12.50 44.82
N ILE A 310 -1.29 -12.29 44.28
CA ILE A 310 -0.05 -12.46 45.03
C ILE A 310 -0.02 -11.50 46.23
N THR A 311 -0.32 -10.22 46.01
CA THR A 311 -0.40 -9.23 47.10
C THR A 311 -1.43 -9.62 48.16
N PHE A 312 -2.55 -10.22 47.78
CA PHE A 312 -3.55 -10.70 48.75
C PHE A 312 -3.02 -11.85 49.62
N VAL A 313 -2.28 -12.79 49.03
CA VAL A 313 -1.62 -13.88 49.79
C VAL A 313 -0.57 -13.31 50.75
N TYR A 314 0.26 -12.37 50.28
CA TYR A 314 1.23 -11.68 51.15
C TYR A 314 0.53 -10.89 52.25
N GLY A 315 -0.58 -10.20 51.97
CA GLY A 315 -1.37 -9.51 52.98
C GLY A 315 -1.96 -10.44 54.05
N ALA A 316 -2.39 -11.65 53.67
CA ALA A 316 -2.86 -12.64 54.62
C ALA A 316 -1.73 -13.18 55.51
N ILE A 317 -0.57 -13.47 54.93
CA ILE A 317 0.62 -13.92 55.67
C ILE A 317 1.14 -12.81 56.60
N GLY A 318 1.21 -11.57 56.09
CA GLY A 318 1.62 -10.39 56.84
C GLY A 318 0.73 -10.12 58.04
N LEU A 319 -0.60 -10.18 57.87
CA LEU A 319 -1.54 -10.01 58.96
C LEU A 319 -1.47 -11.14 60.00
N HIS A 320 -1.19 -12.38 59.59
CA HIS A 320 -1.13 -13.50 60.52
C HIS A 320 0.17 -13.54 61.33
N ASN A 321 1.31 -13.33 60.66
CA ASN A 321 2.64 -13.54 61.26
C ASN A 321 3.33 -12.26 61.72
N PHE A 322 3.02 -11.11 61.10
CA PHE A 322 3.78 -9.86 61.28
C PHE A 322 2.87 -8.65 61.56
N ARG A 323 1.69 -8.88 62.16
CA ARG A 323 0.70 -7.81 62.43
C ARG A 323 1.29 -6.63 63.17
N ASP A 324 2.02 -6.91 64.25
CA ASP A 324 2.56 -5.88 65.14
C ASP A 324 3.63 -5.04 64.42
N GLU A 325 4.41 -5.67 63.53
CA GLU A 325 5.45 -4.98 62.74
C GLU A 325 4.87 -4.08 61.66
N PHE A 326 3.74 -4.44 61.04
CA PHE A 326 3.04 -3.59 60.07
C PHE A 326 2.29 -2.41 60.73
N GLY A 327 2.04 -2.48 62.03
CA GLY A 327 1.32 -1.46 62.79
C GLY A 327 0.03 -1.01 62.10
N MET A 328 -0.09 0.30 61.85
CA MET A 328 -1.30 0.93 61.30
C MET A 328 -1.65 0.48 59.87
N TYR A 329 -0.72 -0.14 59.13
CA TYR A 329 -0.96 -0.54 57.75
C TYR A 329 -1.78 -1.84 57.64
N CYS A 330 -1.72 -2.70 58.67
CA CYS A 330 -2.36 -4.02 58.69
C CYS A 330 -2.98 -4.35 60.06
N ASP A 331 -3.88 -3.49 60.56
CA ASP A 331 -4.47 -3.69 61.89
C ASP A 331 -5.83 -4.42 61.89
N GLU A 332 -6.67 -4.19 60.88
CA GLU A 332 -8.06 -4.69 60.90
C GLU A 332 -8.27 -6.03 60.19
N ASN A 333 -8.16 -6.05 58.87
CA ASN A 333 -8.57 -7.17 58.02
C ASN A 333 -7.57 -7.39 56.87
N ILE A 334 -7.55 -8.60 56.31
CA ILE A 334 -6.67 -8.98 55.18
C ILE A 334 -6.85 -8.02 53.99
N MET A 335 -8.07 -7.57 53.73
CA MET A 335 -8.36 -6.62 52.64
C MET A 335 -7.69 -5.26 52.87
N VAL A 336 -7.73 -4.72 54.09
CA VAL A 336 -7.09 -3.45 54.44
C VAL A 336 -5.57 -3.60 54.29
N CYS A 337 -5.01 -4.68 54.84
CA CYS A 337 -3.59 -4.98 54.70
C CYS A 337 -3.16 -5.12 53.23
N THR A 338 -3.94 -5.84 52.41
CA THR A 338 -3.69 -6.00 50.97
C THR A 338 -3.73 -4.66 50.23
N GLN A 339 -4.71 -3.80 50.53
CA GLN A 339 -4.83 -2.47 49.93
C GLN A 339 -3.67 -1.56 50.33
N SER A 340 -3.27 -1.59 51.61
CA SER A 340 -2.10 -0.86 52.11
C SER A 340 -0.81 -1.31 51.42
N ILE A 341 -0.60 -2.63 51.31
CA ILE A 341 0.56 -3.22 50.62
C ILE A 341 0.58 -2.80 49.16
N LEU A 342 -0.54 -2.90 48.46
CA LEU A 342 -0.65 -2.49 47.05
C LEU A 342 -0.40 -0.98 46.89
N TYR A 343 -1.00 -0.16 47.76
CA TYR A 343 -0.88 1.30 47.71
C TYR A 343 0.56 1.76 47.91
N MET A 344 1.22 1.41 49.03
CA MET A 344 2.61 1.87 49.20
C MET A 344 3.62 1.04 48.39
N GLY A 345 3.29 -0.18 47.97
CA GLY A 345 4.07 -0.90 46.97
C GLY A 345 4.16 -0.13 45.65
N THR A 346 3.09 0.53 45.21
CA THR A 346 3.13 1.40 44.03
C THR A 346 3.82 2.75 44.27
N ARG A 347 3.75 3.30 45.49
CA ARG A 347 4.33 4.61 45.84
C ARG A 347 5.83 4.55 46.13
N SER A 348 6.26 3.57 46.90
CA SER A 348 7.64 3.40 47.37
C SER A 348 8.44 2.45 46.48
N GLY A 349 7.80 1.90 45.44
CA GLY A 349 8.41 0.97 44.49
C GLY A 349 8.77 -0.37 45.13
N ILE A 350 9.86 -0.95 44.65
CA ILE A 350 10.28 -2.33 44.99
C ILE A 350 10.61 -2.50 46.49
N VAL A 351 10.98 -1.42 47.20
CA VAL A 351 11.34 -1.43 48.63
C VAL A 351 10.09 -1.34 49.54
N GLY A 352 8.88 -1.26 48.97
CA GLY A 352 7.67 -0.85 49.67
C GLY A 352 7.25 -1.67 50.88
N LEU A 353 7.62 -2.95 50.98
CA LEU A 353 7.21 -3.81 52.10
C LEU A 353 8.02 -3.54 53.39
N SER A 354 9.35 -3.47 53.27
CA SER A 354 10.24 -3.20 54.41
C SER A 354 10.11 -1.77 54.95
N GLY A 355 9.56 -0.85 54.16
CA GLY A 355 9.26 0.52 54.58
C GLY A 355 7.93 0.68 55.33
N MET A 356 7.07 -0.34 55.32
CA MET A 356 5.80 -0.36 56.09
C MET A 356 5.97 -1.02 57.45
N MET A 357 7.11 -1.66 57.69
CA MET A 357 7.33 -2.55 58.81
C MET A 357 8.53 -2.08 59.61
N ASP A 358 8.50 -2.35 60.90
CA ASP A 358 9.59 -1.99 61.79
C ASP A 358 10.92 -2.71 61.45
N GLN A 359 12.04 -2.09 61.82
CA GLN A 359 13.37 -2.64 61.58
C GLN A 359 13.68 -3.73 62.62
N VAL A 360 13.94 -4.94 62.14
CA VAL A 360 14.25 -6.11 62.97
C VAL A 360 15.75 -6.41 62.87
N GLY A 361 16.41 -6.60 64.02
CA GLY A 361 17.85 -6.88 64.10
C GLY A 361 18.15 -8.39 64.07
N PRO A 362 19.41 -8.81 63.84
CA PRO A 362 19.80 -10.23 63.85
C PRO A 362 19.62 -10.93 65.20
N GLU A 363 19.36 -10.16 66.26
CA GLU A 363 19.17 -10.63 67.63
C GLU A 363 17.73 -11.13 67.88
N ASP A 364 16.78 -10.79 67.01
CA ASP A 364 15.38 -11.19 67.13
C ASP A 364 15.12 -12.60 66.54
N ASP A 365 14.35 -13.43 67.25
CA ASP A 365 14.03 -14.81 66.83
C ASP A 365 13.26 -14.87 65.50
N THR A 366 12.53 -13.81 65.13
CA THR A 366 11.75 -13.71 63.88
C THR A 366 12.57 -13.21 62.69
N TRP A 367 13.83 -12.80 62.91
CA TRP A 367 14.68 -12.16 61.89
C TRP A 367 14.81 -12.98 60.61
N PHE A 368 15.01 -14.30 60.73
CA PHE A 368 15.13 -15.16 59.55
C PHE A 368 13.82 -15.28 58.76
N GLN A 369 12.69 -15.43 59.46
CA GLN A 369 11.36 -15.50 58.82
C GLN A 369 11.03 -14.18 58.12
N ARG A 370 11.37 -13.06 58.76
CA ARG A 370 11.23 -11.71 58.24
C ARG A 370 12.05 -11.49 56.97
N MET A 371 13.33 -11.86 57.00
CA MET A 371 14.23 -11.75 55.86
C MET A 371 13.71 -12.55 54.65
N VAL A 372 13.25 -13.79 54.86
CA VAL A 372 12.70 -14.62 53.78
C VAL A 372 11.42 -14.00 53.21
N TYR A 373 10.55 -13.45 54.05
CA TYR A 373 9.33 -12.77 53.62
C TYR A 373 9.63 -11.53 52.75
N ASP A 374 10.55 -10.66 53.17
CA ASP A 374 10.93 -9.46 52.41
C ASP A 374 11.65 -9.81 51.09
N ILE A 375 12.60 -10.76 51.11
CA ILE A 375 13.32 -11.19 49.91
C ILE A 375 12.37 -11.84 48.90
N SER A 376 11.48 -12.72 49.37
CA SER A 376 10.52 -13.40 48.48
C SER A 376 9.54 -12.41 47.86
N TYR A 377 9.06 -11.41 48.61
CA TYR A 377 8.23 -10.33 48.06
C TYR A 377 9.00 -9.50 47.03
N PHE A 378 10.23 -9.10 47.34
CA PHE A 378 11.10 -8.34 46.43
C PHE A 378 11.31 -9.08 45.10
N VAL A 379 11.62 -10.37 45.15
CA VAL A 379 11.87 -11.17 43.94
C VAL A 379 10.59 -11.40 43.15
N ILE A 380 9.50 -11.83 43.79
CA ILE A 380 8.26 -12.19 43.09
C ILE A 380 7.53 -10.93 42.60
N PHE A 381 7.32 -9.94 43.46
CA PHE A 381 6.57 -8.72 43.09
C PHE A 381 7.44 -7.71 42.34
N GLY A 382 8.63 -7.41 42.85
CA GLY A 382 9.52 -6.43 42.24
C GLY A 382 10.17 -6.95 40.97
N VAL A 383 10.97 -8.02 41.08
CA VAL A 383 11.79 -8.50 39.96
C VAL A 383 10.98 -9.26 38.91
N MET A 384 10.02 -10.10 39.30
CA MET A 384 9.23 -10.84 38.30
C MET A 384 8.06 -10.01 37.75
N LEU A 385 7.14 -9.54 38.58
CA LEU A 385 5.89 -8.92 38.10
C LEU A 385 6.11 -7.56 37.41
N LEU A 386 6.84 -6.61 38.03
CA LEU A 386 7.05 -5.29 37.42
C LEU A 386 7.86 -5.37 36.12
N ASN A 387 8.92 -6.20 36.08
CA ASN A 387 9.70 -6.38 34.86
C ASN A 387 8.89 -7.10 33.77
N THR A 388 7.96 -7.99 34.13
CA THR A 388 7.04 -8.61 33.15
C THR A 388 6.13 -7.55 32.51
N ILE A 389 5.61 -6.59 33.27
CA ILE A 389 4.80 -5.49 32.73
C ILE A 389 5.60 -4.68 31.70
N VAL A 390 6.83 -4.28 32.04
CA VAL A 390 7.71 -3.54 31.13
C VAL A 390 8.05 -4.39 29.90
N ALA A 391 8.35 -5.68 30.08
CA ALA A 391 8.67 -6.60 28.99
C ALA A 391 7.51 -6.73 27.99
N LEU A 392 6.26 -6.87 28.46
CA LEU A 392 5.08 -6.94 27.59
C LEU A 392 4.89 -5.66 26.76
N ILE A 393 5.12 -4.49 27.36
CA ILE A 393 5.02 -3.21 26.65
C ILE A 393 6.15 -3.09 25.61
N VAL A 394 7.38 -3.47 25.97
CA VAL A 394 8.54 -3.43 25.05
C VAL A 394 8.34 -4.38 23.87
N ASP A 395 7.86 -5.61 24.10
CA ASP A 395 7.58 -6.58 23.03
C ASP A 395 6.54 -6.07 22.04
N SER A 396 5.49 -5.41 22.54
CA SER A 396 4.50 -4.73 21.70
C SER A 396 5.13 -3.63 20.82
N PHE A 397 5.96 -2.76 21.40
CA PHE A 397 6.67 -1.74 20.62
C PHE A 397 7.64 -2.34 19.59
N GLN A 398 8.30 -3.45 19.92
CA GLN A 398 9.15 -4.17 18.97
C GLN A 398 8.34 -4.74 17.81
N THR A 399 7.17 -5.31 18.09
CA THR A 399 6.28 -5.84 17.05
C THR A 399 5.81 -4.74 16.10
N GLN A 400 5.35 -3.60 16.63
CA GLN A 400 4.94 -2.47 15.80
C GLN A 400 6.08 -1.93 14.92
N ARG A 401 7.30 -1.85 15.45
CA ARG A 401 8.47 -1.45 14.66
C ARG A 401 8.79 -2.46 13.57
N ARG A 402 8.76 -3.78 13.89
CA ARG A 402 8.99 -4.84 12.90
C ARG A 402 7.97 -4.77 11.76
N GLU A 403 6.69 -4.55 12.07
CA GLU A 403 5.64 -4.40 11.06
C GLU A 403 5.85 -3.16 10.17
N ALA A 404 6.18 -2.01 10.78
CA ALA A 404 6.45 -0.78 10.05
C ALA A 404 7.68 -0.92 9.13
N THR A 405 8.80 -1.42 9.65
CA THR A 405 10.02 -1.65 8.87
C THR A 405 9.83 -2.71 7.80
N ALA A 406 9.10 -3.80 8.08
CA ALA A 406 8.80 -4.81 7.06
C ALA A 406 7.95 -4.24 5.92
N ARG A 407 7.00 -3.36 6.22
CA ARG A 407 6.19 -2.67 5.22
C ARG A 407 7.02 -1.73 4.36
N GLU A 408 7.86 -0.90 4.98
CA GLU A 408 8.76 0.02 4.28
C GLU A 408 9.72 -0.75 3.36
N ASN A 409 10.35 -1.80 3.87
CA ASN A 409 11.21 -2.69 3.08
C ASN A 409 10.46 -3.31 1.89
N ASN A 410 9.22 -3.78 2.06
CA ASN A 410 8.44 -4.35 0.96
C ASN A 410 8.11 -3.31 -0.13
N LEU A 411 7.81 -2.07 0.25
CA LEU A 411 7.54 -0.99 -0.70
C LEU A 411 8.80 -0.56 -1.47
N GLU A 412 9.98 -0.66 -0.85
CA GLU A 412 11.26 -0.33 -1.49
C GLU A 412 11.86 -1.45 -2.33
N THR A 413 11.57 -2.71 -1.98
CA THR A 413 12.20 -3.90 -2.58
C THR A 413 11.34 -4.60 -3.62
N GLN A 414 10.01 -4.40 -3.63
CA GLN A 414 9.09 -5.07 -4.55
C GLN A 414 8.09 -4.12 -5.18
N SER A 415 7.70 -4.40 -6.42
CA SER A 415 6.64 -3.62 -7.09
C SER A 415 5.29 -3.80 -6.39
N PHE A 416 4.48 -2.73 -6.36
CA PHE A 416 3.20 -2.74 -5.67
C PHE A 416 2.21 -3.68 -6.35
N ILE A 417 2.09 -3.65 -7.68
CA ILE A 417 1.09 -4.44 -8.43
C ILE A 417 1.59 -5.85 -8.71
N SER A 418 2.68 -6.01 -9.46
CA SER A 418 3.17 -7.33 -9.86
C SER A 418 3.91 -8.09 -8.76
N SER A 419 4.32 -7.44 -7.66
CA SER A 419 5.10 -8.07 -6.57
C SER A 419 6.44 -8.65 -7.05
N ILE A 420 7.06 -8.02 -8.05
CA ILE A 420 8.35 -8.43 -8.59
C ILE A 420 9.45 -7.69 -7.85
N ASP A 421 10.52 -8.40 -7.53
CA ASP A 421 11.69 -7.82 -6.87
C ASP A 421 12.34 -6.72 -7.71
N ARG A 422 12.71 -5.64 -7.02
CA ARG A 422 13.39 -4.47 -7.57
C ARG A 422 14.64 -4.82 -8.35
N LYS A 423 15.46 -5.75 -7.82
CA LYS A 423 16.69 -6.23 -8.47
C LYS A 423 16.43 -6.81 -9.86
N VAL A 424 15.32 -7.55 -10.02
CA VAL A 424 14.94 -8.17 -11.29
C VAL A 424 14.55 -7.09 -12.29
N ILE A 425 13.72 -6.13 -11.87
CA ILE A 425 13.29 -5.00 -12.72
C ILE A 425 14.49 -4.13 -13.13
N GLU A 426 15.37 -3.78 -12.19
CA GLU A 426 16.56 -2.98 -12.46
C GLU A 426 17.49 -3.67 -13.46
N SER A 427 17.72 -4.98 -13.33
CA SER A 427 18.57 -5.72 -14.27
C SER A 427 18.05 -5.68 -15.71
N VAL A 428 16.72 -5.72 -15.90
CA VAL A 428 16.07 -5.68 -17.21
C VAL A 428 16.06 -4.25 -17.76
N ALA A 429 15.75 -3.28 -16.90
CA ALA A 429 15.78 -1.88 -17.27
C ALA A 429 17.18 -1.40 -17.67
N GLN A 430 18.22 -1.87 -16.98
CA GLN A 430 19.61 -1.58 -17.33
C GLN A 430 19.97 -2.15 -18.70
N SER A 431 19.55 -3.38 -19.03
CA SER A 431 19.74 -3.93 -20.38
C SER A 431 18.99 -3.15 -21.46
N ALA A 432 17.87 -2.50 -21.11
CA ALA A 432 17.11 -1.63 -22.01
C ALA A 432 17.62 -0.17 -22.04
N GLY A 433 18.72 0.16 -21.34
CA GLY A 433 19.27 1.52 -21.28
C GLY A 433 18.44 2.52 -20.47
N ILE A 434 17.55 2.05 -19.59
CA ILE A 434 16.69 2.89 -18.76
C ILE A 434 17.37 3.18 -17.42
N VAL A 435 17.59 4.45 -17.12
CA VAL A 435 18.05 4.93 -15.80
C VAL A 435 16.88 4.88 -14.82
N ASP A 436 17.13 4.42 -13.58
CA ASP A 436 16.12 4.24 -12.52
C ASP A 436 14.93 3.36 -12.94
N GLY A 437 15.25 2.17 -13.45
CA GLY A 437 14.30 1.20 -13.98
C GLY A 437 13.10 0.86 -13.09
N PHE A 438 13.33 0.76 -11.77
CA PHE A 438 12.26 0.42 -10.81
C PHE A 438 11.22 1.54 -10.69
N GLU A 439 11.68 2.78 -10.52
CA GLU A 439 10.79 3.95 -10.47
C GLU A 439 10.06 4.14 -11.79
N TYR A 440 10.74 3.92 -12.92
CA TYR A 440 10.11 3.93 -14.23
C TYR A 440 8.99 2.89 -14.35
N HIS A 441 9.23 1.67 -13.86
CA HIS A 441 8.24 0.59 -13.87
C HIS A 441 7.03 0.93 -12.99
N GLU A 442 7.23 1.38 -11.75
CA GLU A 442 6.13 1.77 -10.84
C GLU A 442 5.35 2.99 -11.35
N THR A 443 6.00 3.98 -11.95
CA THR A 443 5.35 5.24 -12.30
C THR A 443 4.70 5.21 -13.69
N TYR A 444 5.27 4.50 -14.66
CA TYR A 444 4.81 4.53 -16.06
C TYR A 444 4.28 3.21 -16.62
N LYS A 445 4.69 2.05 -16.07
CA LYS A 445 4.25 0.74 -16.58
C LYS A 445 3.13 0.16 -15.73
N GLN A 446 3.34 0.09 -14.42
CA GLN A 446 2.42 -0.53 -13.48
C GLN A 446 2.04 0.41 -12.34
N ASN A 447 1.54 1.60 -12.70
CA ASN A 447 1.13 2.59 -11.72
C ASN A 447 -0.15 2.17 -10.99
N LYS A 448 -0.03 1.91 -9.69
CA LYS A 448 -1.14 1.59 -8.78
C LYS A 448 -2.33 2.54 -8.89
N TRP A 449 -2.11 3.84 -9.09
CA TRP A 449 -3.19 4.81 -9.23
C TRP A 449 -3.89 4.75 -10.59
N ASP A 450 -3.19 4.32 -11.64
CA ASP A 450 -3.81 4.06 -12.94
C ASP A 450 -4.70 2.81 -12.86
N TYR A 451 -4.28 1.75 -12.14
CA TYR A 451 -5.16 0.59 -11.86
C TYR A 451 -6.40 1.00 -11.05
N MET A 452 -6.24 1.83 -10.01
CA MET A 452 -7.38 2.40 -9.26
C MET A 452 -8.33 3.17 -10.20
N ALA A 453 -7.79 4.04 -11.06
CA ALA A 453 -8.57 4.81 -12.02
C ALA A 453 -9.31 3.92 -13.03
N PHE A 454 -8.72 2.79 -13.42
CA PHE A 454 -9.37 1.83 -14.30
C PHE A 454 -10.52 1.07 -13.62
N VAL A 455 -10.37 0.72 -12.35
CA VAL A 455 -11.50 0.20 -11.55
C VAL A 455 -12.63 1.23 -11.52
N PHE A 456 -12.34 2.51 -11.39
CA PHE A 456 -13.36 3.57 -11.43
C PHE A 456 -14.01 3.64 -12.82
N HIS A 457 -13.21 3.57 -13.88
CA HIS A 457 -13.69 3.56 -15.27
C HIS A 457 -14.71 2.45 -15.50
N LEU A 458 -14.40 1.21 -15.11
CA LEU A 458 -15.28 0.05 -15.27
C LEU A 458 -16.56 0.13 -14.43
N ARG A 459 -16.56 0.89 -13.34
CA ARG A 459 -17.71 1.03 -12.43
C ARG A 459 -18.62 2.20 -12.80
N GLU A 460 -18.10 3.19 -13.54
CA GLU A 460 -18.85 4.37 -13.99
C GLU A 460 -19.39 4.25 -15.41
N LYS A 461 -18.68 3.50 -16.27
CA LYS A 461 -19.07 3.28 -17.65
C LYS A 461 -20.31 2.38 -17.72
N HIS A 462 -21.19 2.67 -18.68
CA HIS A 462 -22.43 1.92 -18.90
C HIS A 462 -22.11 0.51 -19.44
N ALA A 463 -22.86 -0.49 -18.98
CA ALA A 463 -22.58 -1.90 -19.29
C ALA A 463 -22.58 -2.24 -20.79
N LEU A 464 -23.44 -1.58 -21.58
CA LEU A 464 -23.51 -1.76 -23.04
C LEU A 464 -22.31 -1.18 -23.81
N ASN A 465 -21.51 -0.32 -23.17
CA ASN A 465 -20.40 0.37 -23.83
C ASN A 465 -19.05 -0.30 -23.54
N PHE A 466 -19.04 -1.43 -22.82
CA PHE A 466 -17.80 -2.14 -22.53
C PHE A 466 -17.20 -2.74 -23.80
N THR A 467 -15.88 -2.68 -23.90
CA THR A 467 -15.14 -3.48 -24.87
C THR A 467 -15.11 -4.95 -24.42
N GLY A 468 -14.69 -5.86 -25.31
CA GLY A 468 -14.54 -7.28 -24.96
C GLY A 468 -13.66 -7.51 -23.73
N PRO A 469 -12.41 -6.99 -23.72
CA PRO A 469 -11.52 -7.04 -22.55
C PRO A 469 -12.12 -6.43 -21.28
N GLU A 470 -12.74 -5.24 -21.37
CA GLU A 470 -13.34 -4.57 -20.22
C GLU A 470 -14.48 -5.38 -19.60
N SER A 471 -15.31 -6.03 -20.43
CA SER A 471 -16.42 -6.88 -19.99
C SER A 471 -15.91 -8.09 -19.20
N GLN A 472 -14.82 -8.72 -19.65
CA GLN A 472 -14.19 -9.84 -18.95
C GLN A 472 -13.60 -9.38 -17.61
N ILE A 473 -12.82 -8.30 -17.61
CA ILE A 473 -12.23 -7.77 -16.37
C ILE A 473 -13.32 -7.36 -15.38
N ARG A 474 -14.43 -6.81 -15.87
CA ARG A 474 -15.55 -6.44 -15.02
C ARG A 474 -16.16 -7.65 -14.30
N GLN A 475 -16.28 -8.79 -14.99
CA GLN A 475 -16.73 -10.04 -14.38
C GLN A 475 -15.74 -10.55 -13.33
N PHE A 476 -14.43 -10.48 -13.59
CA PHE A 476 -13.41 -10.87 -12.60
C PHE A 476 -13.50 -10.02 -11.33
N ILE A 477 -13.64 -8.70 -11.47
CA ILE A 477 -13.81 -7.78 -10.31
C ILE A 477 -15.07 -8.14 -9.52
N ASP A 478 -16.21 -8.36 -10.18
CA ASP A 478 -17.46 -8.69 -9.50
C ASP A 478 -17.39 -10.07 -8.80
N ASN A 479 -16.60 -11.02 -9.34
CA ASN A 479 -16.31 -12.32 -8.73
C ASN A 479 -15.16 -12.30 -7.71
N SER A 480 -14.58 -11.12 -7.43
CA SER A 480 -13.40 -10.97 -6.57
C SER A 480 -12.19 -11.81 -7.01
N ASP A 481 -12.06 -12.01 -8.31
CA ASP A 481 -10.93 -12.67 -8.96
C ASP A 481 -9.88 -11.63 -9.41
N VAL A 482 -8.61 -11.93 -9.13
CA VAL A 482 -7.44 -11.07 -9.37
C VAL A 482 -6.53 -11.62 -10.47
N THR A 483 -6.89 -12.72 -11.12
CA THR A 483 -6.12 -13.36 -12.20
C THR A 483 -5.84 -12.45 -13.40
N TRP A 484 -6.65 -11.41 -13.60
CA TRP A 484 -6.45 -10.42 -14.66
C TRP A 484 -5.33 -9.42 -14.38
N LEU A 485 -4.88 -9.31 -13.13
CA LEU A 485 -3.74 -8.47 -12.76
C LEU A 485 -2.42 -9.17 -13.13
N PRO A 486 -1.38 -8.42 -13.52
CA PRO A 486 -0.10 -9.00 -13.93
C PRO A 486 0.76 -9.41 -12.73
N ILE A 487 0.26 -10.32 -11.89
CA ILE A 487 0.99 -10.83 -10.71
C ILE A 487 2.20 -11.63 -11.19
N GLY A 488 3.39 -11.25 -10.75
CA GLY A 488 4.67 -11.83 -11.15
C GLY A 488 5.07 -11.59 -12.61
N ARG A 489 4.32 -10.76 -13.36
CA ARG A 489 4.51 -10.55 -14.80
C ARG A 489 4.63 -9.06 -15.14
N SER A 490 5.39 -8.76 -16.19
CA SER A 490 5.52 -7.40 -16.73
C SER A 490 5.98 -7.50 -18.18
N LYS A 491 5.54 -6.58 -19.04
CA LYS A 491 5.98 -6.58 -20.44
C LYS A 491 7.47 -6.30 -20.57
N MET A 492 8.04 -5.56 -19.63
CA MET A 492 9.49 -5.32 -19.61
C MET A 492 10.26 -6.64 -19.45
N LEU A 493 9.74 -7.58 -18.65
CA LEU A 493 10.37 -8.88 -18.42
C LEU A 493 10.13 -9.85 -19.58
N GLU A 494 8.89 -9.91 -20.09
CA GLU A 494 8.54 -10.82 -21.18
C GLU A 494 9.19 -10.41 -22.52
N GLY A 495 9.37 -9.11 -22.77
CA GLY A 495 10.07 -8.62 -23.95
C GLY A 495 11.53 -9.12 -24.03
N LYS A 496 12.21 -9.27 -22.89
CA LYS A 496 13.57 -9.83 -22.84
C LYS A 496 13.60 -11.32 -23.18
N SER A 497 12.59 -12.09 -22.76
CA SER A 497 12.49 -13.51 -23.14
C SER A 497 12.19 -13.69 -24.62
N GLU A 498 11.39 -12.82 -25.23
CA GLU A 498 11.09 -12.86 -26.67
C GLU A 498 12.33 -12.48 -27.50
N GLU A 499 13.04 -11.39 -27.17
CA GLU A 499 14.32 -11.03 -27.83
C GLU A 499 15.35 -12.15 -27.73
N SER A 500 15.49 -12.77 -26.54
CA SER A 500 16.45 -13.85 -26.35
C SER A 500 16.06 -15.15 -27.09
N GLN A 501 14.75 -15.41 -27.26
CA GLN A 501 14.26 -16.52 -28.08
C GLN A 501 14.44 -16.26 -29.59
N GLU A 502 14.21 -15.03 -30.04
CA GLU A 502 14.44 -14.64 -31.42
C GLU A 502 15.93 -14.66 -31.78
N ASP A 503 16.80 -14.21 -30.88
CA ASP A 503 18.26 -14.30 -31.02
C ASP A 503 18.76 -15.76 -31.10
N THR A 504 18.17 -16.66 -30.32
CA THR A 504 18.53 -18.09 -30.38
C THR A 504 17.99 -18.77 -31.65
N LEU A 505 16.78 -18.44 -32.09
CA LEU A 505 16.21 -18.93 -33.35
C LEU A 505 16.99 -18.43 -34.57
N THR A 506 17.37 -17.16 -34.59
CA THR A 506 18.19 -16.59 -35.67
C THR A 506 19.60 -17.20 -35.68
N LEU A 507 20.19 -17.49 -34.52
CA LEU A 507 21.45 -18.23 -34.41
C LEU A 507 21.33 -19.65 -34.98
N ILE A 508 20.26 -20.37 -34.64
CA ILE A 508 19.99 -21.72 -35.18
C ILE A 508 19.75 -21.67 -36.68
N GLN A 509 18.99 -20.70 -37.20
CA GLN A 509 18.81 -20.51 -38.65
C GLN A 509 20.12 -20.20 -39.37
N LYS A 510 20.99 -19.41 -38.76
CA LYS A 510 22.33 -19.13 -39.29
C LYS A 510 23.21 -20.39 -39.31
N GLN A 511 23.17 -21.22 -38.27
CA GLN A 511 23.86 -22.51 -38.26
C GLN A 511 23.31 -23.47 -39.33
N ASN A 512 21.98 -23.56 -39.47
CA ASN A 512 21.36 -24.41 -40.49
C ASN A 512 21.71 -23.98 -41.92
N SER A 513 21.75 -22.68 -42.21
CA SER A 513 22.16 -22.19 -43.54
C SER A 513 23.63 -22.47 -43.85
N GLN A 514 24.52 -22.39 -42.86
CA GLN A 514 25.93 -22.80 -43.01
C GLN A 514 26.07 -24.29 -43.29
N ILE A 515 25.31 -25.16 -42.59
CA ILE A 515 25.33 -26.61 -42.81
C ILE A 515 24.81 -26.95 -44.22
N ILE A 516 23.74 -26.29 -44.69
CA ILE A 516 23.21 -26.48 -46.04
C ILE A 516 24.24 -26.06 -47.09
N GLY A 517 24.96 -24.94 -46.88
CA GLY A 517 26.04 -24.51 -47.77
C GLY A 517 27.19 -25.52 -47.83
N ALA A 518 27.61 -26.07 -46.69
CA ALA A 518 28.63 -27.12 -46.64
C ALA A 518 28.18 -28.43 -47.32
N LEU A 519 26.89 -28.78 -47.20
CA LEU A 519 26.30 -29.94 -47.89
C LEU A 519 26.26 -29.75 -49.41
N GLN A 520 25.97 -28.54 -49.90
CA GLN A 520 26.03 -28.26 -51.34
C GLN A 520 27.46 -28.35 -51.87
N GLN A 521 28.43 -27.80 -51.14
CA GLN A 521 29.84 -27.86 -51.51
C GLN A 521 30.35 -29.31 -51.57
N THR A 522 29.97 -30.16 -50.59
CA THR A 522 30.31 -31.59 -50.63
C THR A 522 29.63 -32.33 -51.77
N GLN A 523 28.37 -31.98 -52.11
CA GLN A 523 27.69 -32.54 -53.27
C GLN A 523 28.36 -32.16 -54.59
N ASP A 524 28.81 -30.92 -54.73
CA ASP A 524 29.51 -30.47 -55.93
C ASP A 524 30.92 -31.05 -56.03
N ASN A 525 31.64 -31.16 -54.91
CA ASN A 525 32.89 -31.92 -54.83
C ASN A 525 32.69 -33.39 -55.21
N ARG A 526 31.56 -34.00 -54.83
CA ARG A 526 31.22 -35.37 -55.25
C ARG A 526 30.99 -35.44 -56.77
N LYS A 527 30.29 -34.47 -57.37
CA LYS A 527 30.09 -34.42 -58.83
C LYS A 527 31.40 -34.22 -59.59
N THR A 528 32.30 -33.38 -59.11
CA THR A 528 33.62 -33.19 -59.74
C THR A 528 34.46 -34.46 -59.62
N LEU A 529 34.43 -35.14 -58.47
CA LEU A 529 35.08 -36.44 -58.29
C LEU A 529 34.53 -37.48 -59.27
N PHE A 530 33.21 -37.57 -59.43
CA PHE A 530 32.59 -38.48 -60.42
C PHE A 530 32.98 -38.15 -61.87
N LYS A 531 33.10 -36.87 -62.22
CA LYS A 531 33.60 -36.45 -63.54
C LYS A 531 35.06 -36.86 -63.75
N ALA A 532 35.91 -36.69 -62.74
CA ALA A 532 37.32 -37.08 -62.79
C ALA A 532 37.49 -38.61 -62.89
N ILE A 533 36.68 -39.39 -62.17
CA ILE A 533 36.64 -40.85 -62.31
C ILE A 533 36.19 -41.24 -63.72
N GLY A 534 35.17 -40.56 -64.26
CA GLY A 534 34.69 -40.80 -65.62
C GLY A 534 35.72 -40.49 -66.71
N SER A 535 36.55 -39.46 -66.54
CA SER A 535 37.65 -39.16 -67.48
C SER A 535 38.81 -40.16 -67.33
N LEU A 536 39.11 -40.59 -66.11
CA LEU A 536 40.12 -41.63 -65.85
C LEU A 536 39.72 -42.96 -66.47
N ALA A 537 38.45 -43.35 -66.36
CA ALA A 537 37.90 -44.56 -66.97
C ALA A 537 38.01 -44.54 -68.50
N ARG A 538 37.76 -43.39 -69.13
CA ARG A 538 37.96 -43.22 -70.58
C ARG A 538 39.42 -43.33 -70.97
N SER A 539 40.32 -42.65 -70.27
CA SER A 539 41.76 -42.74 -70.54
C SER A 539 42.31 -44.16 -70.34
N MET A 540 41.80 -44.91 -69.36
CA MET A 540 42.13 -46.33 -69.16
C MET A 540 41.62 -47.17 -70.32
N ARG A 541 40.40 -46.93 -70.81
CA ARG A 541 39.84 -47.63 -71.98
C ARG A 541 40.66 -47.36 -73.24
N ASP A 542 40.97 -46.10 -73.54
CA ASP A 542 41.79 -45.74 -74.71
C ASP A 542 43.18 -46.38 -74.65
N LYS A 543 43.80 -46.44 -73.47
CA LYS A 543 45.06 -47.18 -73.28
C LYS A 543 44.89 -48.68 -73.48
N THR A 544 43.79 -49.27 -73.01
CA THR A 544 43.51 -50.71 -73.19
C THR A 544 43.30 -51.04 -74.66
N ASP A 545 42.57 -50.19 -75.39
CA ASP A 545 42.33 -50.32 -76.82
C ASP A 545 43.64 -50.16 -77.63
N SER A 546 44.52 -49.23 -77.25
CA SER A 546 45.85 -49.12 -77.87
C SER A 546 46.74 -50.35 -77.63
N VAL A 547 46.61 -51.01 -76.48
CA VAL A 547 47.31 -52.27 -76.19
C VAL A 547 46.72 -53.42 -77.02
N GLN A 548 45.39 -53.44 -77.18
CA GLN A 548 44.71 -54.43 -78.02
C GLN A 548 45.12 -54.29 -79.50
N GLU A 549 45.23 -53.05 -79.99
CA GLU A 549 45.66 -52.77 -81.36
C GLU A 549 47.14 -53.13 -81.60
N LEU A 550 48.00 -52.99 -80.59
CA LEU A 550 49.38 -53.53 -80.63
C LEU A 550 49.40 -55.06 -80.63
N LEU A 551 48.49 -55.71 -79.89
CA LEU A 551 48.36 -57.17 -79.86
C LEU A 551 47.90 -57.72 -81.21
N ASP A 552 46.93 -57.06 -81.85
CA ASP A 552 46.41 -57.44 -83.16
C ASP A 552 47.47 -57.26 -84.26
N ASN A 553 48.27 -56.20 -84.20
CA ASN A 553 49.40 -56.00 -85.12
C ASN A 553 50.50 -57.07 -84.96
N MET A 554 50.68 -57.63 -83.77
CA MET A 554 51.57 -58.78 -83.52
C MET A 554 51.00 -60.08 -84.12
N HIS A 555 49.68 -60.24 -84.13
CA HIS A 555 49.00 -61.41 -84.73
C HIS A 555 49.12 -61.46 -86.26
N TRP A 556 49.16 -60.31 -86.95
CA TRP A 556 49.36 -60.28 -88.41
C TRP A 556 50.80 -60.56 -88.86
N ALA A 557 51.80 -60.32 -88.00
CA ALA A 557 53.20 -60.61 -88.30
C ALA A 557 53.55 -62.11 -88.19
N SER A 558 52.70 -62.93 -87.55
CA SER A 558 52.93 -64.36 -87.31
C SER A 558 52.21 -65.28 -88.29
N PHE A 559 51.39 -64.77 -89.20
CA PHE A 559 50.61 -65.56 -90.17
C PHE A 559 51.28 -65.75 -91.56
N LEU A 560 52.51 -65.24 -91.76
CA LEU A 560 53.23 -65.33 -93.04
C LEU A 560 54.19 -66.53 -93.17
N LEU A 561 54.29 -67.43 -92.19
CA LEU A 561 55.14 -68.61 -92.30
C LEU A 561 54.50 -69.85 -91.66
N LEU A 562 54.07 -70.76 -92.55
CA LEU A 562 54.11 -72.24 -92.47
C LEU A 562 52.77 -73.00 -92.57
N PRO A 563 52.77 -74.20 -93.18
CA PRO A 563 51.61 -74.80 -93.85
C PRO A 563 50.96 -75.97 -93.10
N SER A 564 49.74 -76.27 -93.57
CA SER A 564 48.82 -77.41 -93.35
C SER A 564 49.31 -78.65 -92.59
N VAL A 565 48.57 -79.05 -91.54
CA VAL A 565 48.28 -80.46 -91.20
C VAL A 565 46.87 -80.58 -90.58
N ARG A 566 46.17 -81.63 -91.00
CA ARG A 566 44.80 -82.08 -90.70
C ARG A 566 44.79 -83.11 -89.56
N VAL A 567 43.93 -82.98 -88.52
CA VAL A 567 43.42 -84.08 -87.64
C VAL A 567 42.12 -83.56 -86.99
N GLN A 568 40.91 -84.07 -87.27
CA GLN A 568 40.20 -85.28 -86.77
C GLN A 568 39.69 -85.19 -85.31
N HIS A 569 38.38 -85.50 -85.19
CA HIS A 569 37.50 -85.58 -84.01
C HIS A 569 38.10 -86.06 -82.67
N ILE A 570 37.46 -85.66 -81.56
CA ILE A 570 36.76 -86.54 -80.59
C ILE A 570 36.01 -85.69 -79.53
N CYS A 571 34.80 -86.16 -79.20
CA CYS A 571 33.89 -85.97 -78.05
C CYS A 571 33.98 -84.74 -77.13
#